data_AF-A0A8I3AJB9-F1
#
_entry.id   AF-A0A8I3AJB9-F1
#
_cell.length_a   1.000
_cell.length_b   1.000
_cell.length_c   1.000
_cell.angle_alpha   90.00
_cell.angle_beta   90.00
_cell.angle_gamma   90.00
#
_symmetry.space_group_name_H-M   'P 1'
#
loop_
_entity.id
_entity.type
_entity.pdbx_description
1 polymer ?
#
loop_
_entity_poly.entity_id
_entity_poly.type
_entity_poly.pdbx_seq_one_letter_code
_entity_poly.pdbx_strand_id
1 'polypeptide(L)'
;MEWIVQLGFELEVYQTDELAGMYWYLQHLARQRLQHVERIKTFTVRGLTRLRAGGSGLTPATEAQFATSLNFIRLSLLDAAITAEMADAMSCLHTALHRLGLLRPQPRPYSTDELRYETRMKPFAVISHPALPTFAEFTVGTRQPETSTADLLRLAERGLAGSKKALEAVGRLSEAEAFSVGSHARWLPGVKGALKSCIATGLAVSVLQKALDRAGEGGDLRLRAEVPTPDKAYHEWWLVPRILPVR
;
A
#
# COMPACT_ATOMS: atom_id res chain seq x y z
N MET A 1 -10.55 0.24 8.84
CA MET A 1 -10.29 1.49 8.08
C MET A 1 -9.63 1.19 6.75
N GLU A 2 -8.48 0.51 6.72
CA GLU A 2 -7.77 0.16 5.47
C GLU A 2 -8.67 -0.49 4.42
N TRP A 3 -9.49 -1.47 4.82
CA TRP A 3 -10.39 -2.15 3.88
C TRP A 3 -11.43 -1.21 3.25
N ILE A 4 -11.91 -0.19 3.96
CA ILE A 4 -12.84 0.81 3.40
C ILE A 4 -12.13 1.63 2.32
N VAL A 5 -10.85 1.96 2.54
CA VAL A 5 -10.03 2.64 1.53
C VAL A 5 -9.79 1.72 0.33
N GLN A 6 -9.45 0.46 0.58
CA GLN A 6 -9.24 -0.55 -0.47
C GLN A 6 -10.47 -0.76 -1.35
N LEU A 7 -11.65 -0.85 -0.72
CA LEU A 7 -12.93 -0.99 -1.40
C LEU A 7 -13.25 0.24 -2.27
N GLY A 8 -12.77 1.43 -1.89
CA GLY A 8 -12.91 2.62 -2.72
C GLY A 8 -12.16 2.53 -4.06
N PHE A 9 -11.04 1.80 -4.12
CA PHE A 9 -10.38 1.49 -5.40
C PHE A 9 -11.20 0.47 -6.20
N GLU A 10 -11.64 -0.61 -5.56
CA GLU A 10 -12.42 -1.70 -6.17
C GLU A 10 -13.73 -1.20 -6.78
N LEU A 11 -14.40 -0.25 -6.13
CA LEU A 11 -15.68 0.32 -6.55
C LEU A 11 -15.55 1.57 -7.43
N GLU A 12 -14.34 1.91 -7.90
CA GLU A 12 -14.07 3.09 -8.74
C GLU A 12 -14.55 4.42 -8.12
N VAL A 13 -14.50 4.51 -6.79
CA VAL A 13 -14.98 5.69 -6.06
C VAL A 13 -14.00 6.86 -6.17
N TYR A 14 -12.72 6.56 -6.36
CA TYR A 14 -11.65 7.56 -6.44
C TYR A 14 -11.38 8.00 -7.88
N GLN A 15 -11.33 9.31 -8.08
CA GLN A 15 -10.88 9.88 -9.35
C GLN A 15 -9.38 9.69 -9.52
N THR A 16 -8.90 9.76 -10.77
CA THR A 16 -7.48 9.54 -11.09
C THR A 16 -6.55 10.51 -10.36
N ASP A 17 -6.98 11.75 -10.12
CA ASP A 17 -6.25 12.76 -9.35
C ASP A 17 -6.26 12.54 -7.83
N GLU A 18 -7.16 11.71 -7.32
CA GLU A 18 -7.25 11.36 -5.91
C GLU A 18 -6.41 10.13 -5.54
N LEU A 19 -6.03 9.31 -6.53
CA LEU A 19 -5.39 8.01 -6.30
C LEU A 19 -4.09 8.14 -5.50
N ALA A 20 -3.22 9.09 -5.84
CA ALA A 20 -1.98 9.33 -5.11
C ALA A 20 -2.24 9.55 -3.61
N GLY A 21 -3.21 10.41 -3.30
CA GLY A 21 -3.57 10.75 -1.93
C GLY A 21 -4.24 9.60 -1.18
N MET A 22 -5.10 8.84 -1.85
CA MET A 22 -5.75 7.69 -1.22
C MET A 22 -4.78 6.54 -0.96
N TYR A 23 -3.80 6.31 -1.84
CA TYR A 23 -2.70 5.38 -1.56
C TYR A 23 -1.82 5.88 -0.41
N TRP A 24 -1.50 7.17 -0.35
CA TRP A 24 -0.79 7.74 0.80
C TRP A 24 -1.56 7.54 2.11
N TYR A 25 -2.87 7.75 2.11
CA TYR A 25 -3.68 7.52 3.31
C TYR A 25 -3.75 6.04 3.68
N LEU A 26 -3.85 5.13 2.71
CA LEU A 26 -3.77 3.69 2.95
C LEU A 26 -2.43 3.31 3.59
N GLN A 27 -1.31 3.84 3.08
CA GLN A 27 0.02 3.67 3.66
C GLN A 27 0.05 4.19 5.11
N HIS A 28 -0.49 5.38 5.36
CA HIS A 28 -0.55 5.96 6.71
C HIS A 28 -1.25 5.00 7.68
N LEU A 29 -2.42 4.48 7.32
CA LEU A 29 -3.16 3.51 8.14
C LEU A 29 -2.39 2.19 8.33
N ALA A 30 -1.82 1.65 7.25
CA ALA A 30 -1.06 0.39 7.29
C ALA A 30 0.19 0.49 8.18
N ARG A 31 0.86 1.66 8.21
CA ARG A 31 1.98 1.92 9.12
C ARG A 31 1.54 1.95 10.58
N GLN A 32 0.36 2.51 10.89
CA GLN A 32 -0.19 2.47 12.25
C GLN A 32 -0.54 1.03 12.65
N ARG A 33 -1.15 0.26 11.76
CA ARG A 33 -1.40 -1.18 11.96
C ARG A 33 -0.10 -1.93 12.24
N LEU A 34 0.95 -1.69 11.45
CA LEU A 34 2.27 -2.31 11.64
C LEU A 34 2.84 -2.02 13.04
N GLN A 35 2.81 -0.76 13.49
CA GLN A 35 3.28 -0.36 14.82
C GLN A 35 2.47 -1.04 15.95
N HIS A 36 1.15 -1.14 15.80
CA HIS A 36 0.30 -1.81 16.77
C HIS A 36 0.58 -3.30 16.85
N VAL A 37 0.75 -3.97 15.71
CA VAL A 37 1.07 -5.41 15.68
C VAL A 37 2.46 -5.69 16.28
N GLU A 38 3.46 -4.83 16.03
CA GLU A 38 4.78 -4.95 16.69
C GLU A 38 4.71 -4.77 18.21
N ARG A 39 3.85 -3.86 18.67
CA ARG A 39 3.60 -3.69 20.11
C ARG A 39 2.94 -4.92 20.71
N ILE A 40 1.93 -5.50 20.03
CA ILE A 40 1.27 -6.75 20.44
C ILE A 40 2.30 -7.88 20.53
N LYS A 41 3.14 -8.05 19.50
CA LYS A 41 4.25 -9.02 19.49
C LYS A 41 5.14 -8.89 20.72
N THR A 42 5.52 -7.66 21.07
CA THR A 42 6.37 -7.38 22.23
C THR A 42 5.72 -7.88 23.53
N PHE A 43 4.43 -7.62 23.73
CA PHE A 43 3.70 -8.10 24.90
C PHE A 43 3.52 -9.62 24.91
N THR A 44 3.24 -10.24 23.76
CA THR A 44 3.12 -11.69 23.62
C THR A 44 4.44 -12.40 23.97
N VAL A 45 5.56 -11.91 23.43
CA VAL A 45 6.90 -12.44 23.73
C VAL A 45 7.25 -12.25 25.21
N ARG A 46 6.98 -11.06 25.78
CA ARG A 46 7.21 -10.80 27.20
C ARG A 46 6.39 -11.73 28.11
N GLY A 47 5.14 -11.99 27.73
CA GLY A 47 4.26 -12.94 28.43
C GLY A 47 4.83 -14.36 28.43
N LEU A 48 5.26 -14.84 27.26
CA LEU A 48 5.90 -16.16 27.11
C LEU A 48 7.19 -16.27 27.95
N THR A 49 8.05 -15.25 27.90
CA THR A 49 9.30 -15.23 28.69
C THR A 49 9.02 -15.26 30.19
N ARG A 50 8.02 -14.51 30.67
CA ARG A 50 7.63 -14.51 32.09
C ARG A 50 7.14 -15.88 32.55
N LEU A 51 6.31 -16.55 31.75
CA LEU A 51 5.82 -17.90 32.08
C LEU A 51 6.96 -18.91 32.13
N ARG A 52 7.91 -18.84 31.19
CA ARG A 52 9.11 -19.71 31.19
C ARG A 52 10.00 -19.47 32.41
N ALA A 53 10.11 -18.22 32.88
CA ALA A 53 10.89 -17.88 34.06
C ALA A 53 10.21 -18.23 35.40
N GLY A 54 8.88 -18.41 35.40
CA GLY A 54 8.06 -18.61 36.61
C GLY A 54 8.12 -20.00 37.25
N GLY A 55 9.00 -20.90 36.80
CA GLY A 55 9.26 -22.21 37.42
C GLY A 55 8.16 -23.26 37.27
N SER A 56 6.89 -22.89 37.07
CA SER A 56 5.86 -23.83 36.61
C SER A 56 6.06 -24.05 35.11
N GLY A 57 6.52 -25.23 34.70
CA GLY A 57 6.69 -25.56 33.29
C GLY A 57 5.44 -25.25 32.48
N LEU A 58 5.60 -24.79 31.23
CA LEU A 58 4.46 -24.53 30.35
C LEU A 58 3.78 -25.85 30.01
N THR A 59 2.45 -25.87 30.08
CA THR A 59 1.71 -26.98 29.50
C THR A 59 1.91 -27.01 27.98
N PRO A 60 1.94 -28.19 27.33
CA PRO A 60 2.05 -28.29 25.87
C PRO A 60 0.96 -27.50 25.13
N ALA A 61 -0.25 -27.44 25.69
CA ALA A 61 -1.37 -26.69 25.14
C ALA A 61 -1.10 -25.16 25.15
N THR A 62 -0.58 -24.64 26.26
CA THR A 62 -0.21 -23.21 26.36
C THR A 62 0.92 -22.86 25.39
N GLU A 63 1.93 -23.73 25.25
CA GLU A 63 3.03 -23.49 24.31
C GLU A 63 2.54 -23.49 22.85
N ALA A 64 1.68 -24.43 22.47
CA ALA A 64 1.05 -24.46 21.14
C ALA A 64 0.21 -23.20 20.87
N GLN A 65 -0.50 -22.68 21.87
CA GLN A 65 -1.28 -21.45 21.74
C GLN A 65 -0.38 -20.22 21.51
N PHE A 66 0.74 -20.10 22.23
CA PHE A 66 1.72 -19.03 22.00
C PHE A 66 2.37 -19.15 20.62
N ALA A 67 2.73 -20.36 20.19
CA ALA A 67 3.28 -20.58 18.86
C ALA A 67 2.29 -20.15 17.76
N THR A 68 1.02 -20.53 17.89
CA THR A 68 -0.05 -20.13 16.96
C THR A 68 -0.23 -18.62 16.94
N SER A 69 -0.27 -17.98 18.11
CA SER A 69 -0.41 -16.52 18.24
C SER A 69 0.76 -15.79 17.59
N LEU A 70 1.99 -16.26 17.80
CA LEU A 70 3.19 -15.66 17.21
C LEU A 70 3.22 -15.84 15.69
N ASN A 71 2.75 -16.97 15.16
CA ASN A 71 2.64 -17.18 13.72
C ASN A 71 1.59 -16.26 13.09
N PHE A 72 0.43 -16.09 13.73
CA PHE A 72 -0.59 -15.13 13.29
C PHE A 72 -0.05 -13.70 13.28
N ILE A 73 0.67 -13.31 14.34
CA ILE A 73 1.31 -11.98 14.44
C ILE A 73 2.34 -11.78 13.34
N ARG A 74 3.17 -12.78 13.04
CA ARG A 74 4.16 -12.72 11.94
C ARG A 74 3.48 -12.51 10.59
N LEU A 75 2.42 -13.26 10.30
CA LEU A 75 1.64 -13.07 9.08
C LEU A 75 1.02 -11.67 9.02
N SER A 76 0.44 -11.21 10.14
CA SER A 76 -0.16 -9.87 10.24
C SER A 76 0.86 -8.75 10.02
N LEU A 77 2.10 -8.91 10.50
CA LEU A 77 3.20 -7.98 10.25
C LEU A 77 3.57 -7.95 8.77
N LEU A 78 3.69 -9.12 8.14
CA LEU A 78 4.00 -9.22 6.71
C LEU A 78 2.90 -8.56 5.87
N ASP A 79 1.63 -8.86 6.15
CA ASP A 79 0.49 -8.27 5.45
C ASP A 79 0.43 -6.73 5.58
N ALA A 80 0.61 -6.22 6.80
CA ALA A 80 0.65 -4.78 7.05
C ALA A 80 1.85 -4.10 6.35
N ALA A 81 3.03 -4.74 6.37
CA ALA A 81 4.21 -4.23 5.69
C ALA A 81 4.03 -4.22 4.16
N ILE A 82 3.52 -5.30 3.58
CA ILE A 82 3.20 -5.36 2.14
C ILE A 82 2.23 -4.24 1.76
N THR A 83 1.16 -4.07 2.53
CA THR A 83 0.16 -3.03 2.26
C THR A 83 0.76 -1.63 2.34
N ALA A 84 1.57 -1.35 3.37
CA ALA A 84 2.22 -0.06 3.54
C ALA A 84 3.20 0.27 2.40
N GLU A 85 4.08 -0.66 2.05
CA GLU A 85 5.12 -0.44 1.04
C GLU A 85 4.54 -0.40 -0.39
N MET A 86 3.53 -1.24 -0.68
CA MET A 86 2.80 -1.16 -1.95
C MET A 86 2.04 0.16 -2.10
N ALA A 87 1.35 0.60 -1.04
CA ALA A 87 0.62 1.85 -1.06
C ALA A 87 1.57 3.07 -1.19
N ASP A 88 2.74 3.04 -0.54
CA ASP A 88 3.77 4.07 -0.71
C ASP A 88 4.27 4.15 -2.16
N ALA A 89 4.62 3.00 -2.74
CA ALA A 89 5.10 2.93 -4.11
C ALA A 89 4.05 3.42 -5.12
N MET A 90 2.78 3.07 -4.91
CA MET A 90 1.66 3.54 -5.73
C MET A 90 1.44 5.05 -5.57
N SER A 91 1.49 5.58 -4.35
CA SER A 91 1.42 7.02 -4.09
C SER A 91 2.53 7.77 -4.83
N CYS A 92 3.78 7.32 -4.68
CA CYS A 92 4.94 7.89 -5.35
C CYS A 92 4.83 7.84 -6.89
N LEU A 93 4.37 6.71 -7.44
CA LEU A 93 4.16 6.56 -8.88
C LEU A 93 3.09 7.51 -9.40
N HIS A 94 1.92 7.59 -8.77
CA HIS A 94 0.85 8.49 -9.19
C HIS A 94 1.24 9.97 -9.03
N THR A 95 1.94 10.33 -7.94
CA THR A 95 2.50 11.67 -7.77
C THR A 95 3.52 12.01 -8.86
N ALA A 96 4.40 11.07 -9.24
CA ALA A 96 5.33 11.27 -10.34
C ALA A 96 4.58 11.49 -11.67
N LEU A 97 3.55 10.69 -11.97
CA LEU A 97 2.73 10.87 -13.18
C LEU A 97 2.03 12.23 -13.24
N HIS A 98 1.55 12.74 -12.11
CA HIS A 98 0.98 14.08 -12.03
C HIS A 98 2.01 15.18 -12.27
N ARG A 99 3.20 15.08 -11.66
CA ARG A 99 4.29 16.05 -11.85
C ARG A 99 4.80 16.10 -13.29
N LEU A 100 4.82 14.96 -13.97
CA LEU A 100 5.21 14.85 -15.37
C LEU A 100 4.07 15.23 -16.34
N GLY A 101 2.90 15.63 -15.83
CA GLY A 101 1.75 16.03 -16.64
C GLY A 101 1.13 14.88 -17.45
N LEU A 102 1.47 13.63 -17.14
CA LEU A 102 0.97 12.41 -17.80
C LEU A 102 -0.43 12.05 -17.31
N LEU A 103 -0.76 12.40 -16.07
CA LEU A 103 -2.11 12.38 -15.53
C LEU A 103 -2.51 13.81 -15.15
N ARG A 104 -3.51 14.36 -15.85
CA ARG A 104 -3.99 15.72 -15.60
C ARG A 104 -5.30 15.69 -14.82
N PRO A 105 -5.39 16.43 -13.71
CA PRO A 105 -6.67 16.64 -13.04
C PRO A 105 -7.67 17.30 -13.99
N GLN A 106 -8.93 16.87 -13.92
CA GLN A 106 -9.99 17.53 -14.66
C GLN A 106 -10.26 18.93 -14.07
N PRO A 107 -10.53 19.96 -14.89
CA PRO A 107 -10.87 21.28 -14.40
C PRO A 107 -12.21 21.25 -13.64
N ARG A 108 -12.21 21.73 -12.39
CA ARG A 108 -13.38 21.74 -11.50
C ARG A 108 -13.59 23.16 -10.96
N PRO A 109 -14.34 24.03 -11.66
CA PRO A 109 -14.46 25.44 -11.29
C PRO A 109 -15.27 25.70 -10.01
N TYR A 110 -16.09 24.74 -9.58
CA TYR A 110 -16.99 24.87 -8.42
C TYR A 110 -16.50 24.12 -7.17
N SER A 111 -15.23 23.72 -7.10
CA SER A 111 -14.69 22.91 -6.01
C SER A 111 -13.23 23.24 -5.73
N THR A 112 -12.83 23.26 -4.46
CA THR A 112 -11.44 23.40 -4.02
C THR A 112 -10.86 22.03 -3.63
N ASP A 113 -9.53 21.90 -3.64
CA ASP A 113 -8.84 20.68 -3.22
C ASP A 113 -9.21 20.29 -1.77
N GLU A 114 -9.37 21.30 -0.90
CA GLU A 114 -9.73 21.13 0.51
C GLU A 114 -11.15 20.59 0.70
N LEU A 115 -12.15 21.15 0.00
CA LEU A 115 -13.54 20.64 0.08
C LEU A 115 -13.66 19.19 -0.41
N ARG A 116 -12.86 18.81 -1.42
CA ARG A 116 -12.81 17.42 -1.90
C ARG A 116 -12.17 16.51 -0.87
N TYR A 117 -11.07 16.95 -0.27
CA TYR A 117 -10.42 16.24 0.81
C TYR A 117 -11.39 16.00 1.98
N GLU A 118 -12.11 17.04 2.44
CA GLU A 118 -13.09 16.91 3.52
C GLU A 118 -14.20 15.93 3.17
N THR A 119 -14.77 16.02 1.96
CA THR A 119 -15.81 15.11 1.49
C THR A 119 -15.30 13.67 1.44
N ARG A 120 -14.09 13.48 0.93
CA ARG A 120 -13.43 12.17 0.79
C ARG A 120 -13.12 11.54 2.13
N MET A 121 -12.68 12.33 3.10
CA MET A 121 -12.24 11.88 4.40
C MET A 121 -13.33 11.90 5.47
N LYS A 122 -14.51 12.46 5.17
CA LYS A 122 -15.68 12.50 6.06
C LYS A 122 -16.00 11.18 6.77
N PRO A 123 -15.94 10.00 6.12
CA PRO A 123 -16.19 8.73 6.81
C PRO A 123 -15.23 8.44 7.96
N PHE A 124 -14.03 9.02 7.94
CA PHE A 124 -12.98 8.80 8.93
C PHE A 124 -12.89 9.92 9.98
N ALA A 125 -13.59 11.05 9.78
CA ALA A 125 -13.48 12.24 10.64
C ALA A 125 -13.90 12.00 12.11
N VAL A 126 -14.81 11.04 12.34
CA VAL A 126 -15.27 10.68 13.70
C VAL A 126 -14.32 9.71 14.42
N ILE A 127 -13.30 9.20 13.73
CA ILE A 127 -12.37 8.22 14.28
C ILE A 127 -11.23 8.96 14.98
N SER A 128 -11.09 8.72 16.27
CA SER A 128 -10.08 9.38 17.11
C SER A 128 -8.68 8.78 16.98
N HIS A 129 -8.57 7.50 16.64
CA HIS A 129 -7.28 6.81 16.53
C HIS A 129 -7.27 5.76 15.40
N PRO A 130 -6.35 5.86 14.42
CA PRO A 130 -5.46 6.99 14.19
C PRO A 130 -6.24 8.24 13.82
N ALA A 131 -5.80 9.40 14.33
CA ALA A 131 -6.42 10.68 14.00
C ALA A 131 -6.32 10.94 12.49
N LEU A 132 -7.38 11.48 11.91
CA LEU A 132 -7.38 11.88 10.51
C LEU A 132 -6.34 12.99 10.31
N PRO A 133 -5.39 12.85 9.36
CA PRO A 133 -4.45 13.93 9.03
C PRO A 133 -5.19 15.20 8.64
N THR A 134 -4.61 16.37 8.84
CA THR A 134 -5.17 17.62 8.29
C THR A 134 -5.01 17.67 6.77
N PHE A 135 -5.77 18.53 6.09
CA PHE A 135 -5.60 18.75 4.65
C PHE A 135 -4.17 19.16 4.28
N ALA A 136 -3.52 19.98 5.13
CA ALA A 136 -2.13 20.39 4.95
C ALA A 136 -1.16 19.20 5.02
N GLU A 137 -1.27 18.37 6.06
CA GLU A 137 -0.43 17.17 6.22
C GLU A 137 -0.65 16.17 5.08
N PHE A 138 -1.90 15.95 4.68
CA PHE A 138 -2.25 15.10 3.55
C PHE A 138 -1.64 15.61 2.25
N THR A 139 -1.72 16.92 2.01
CA THR A 139 -1.17 17.55 0.80
C THR A 139 0.35 17.44 0.76
N VAL A 140 1.03 17.76 1.86
CA VAL A 140 2.49 17.64 1.96
C VAL A 140 2.93 16.19 1.83
N GLY A 141 2.26 15.27 2.52
CA GLY A 141 2.57 13.84 2.48
C GLY A 141 2.36 13.20 1.10
N THR A 142 1.31 13.60 0.39
CA THR A 142 1.02 13.10 -0.96
C THR A 142 1.93 13.71 -2.01
N ARG A 143 2.04 15.05 -2.02
CA ARG A 143 2.77 15.79 -3.05
C ARG A 143 4.28 15.72 -2.86
N GLN A 144 4.78 15.53 -1.63
CA GLN A 144 6.20 15.45 -1.27
C GLN A 144 7.07 16.51 -1.97
N PRO A 145 6.75 17.81 -1.86
CA PRO A 145 7.34 18.86 -2.71
C PRO A 145 8.87 18.94 -2.64
N GLU A 146 9.45 18.61 -1.48
CA GLU A 146 10.90 18.62 -1.25
C GLU A 146 11.66 17.46 -1.88
N THR A 147 10.96 16.42 -2.36
CA THR A 147 11.56 15.22 -2.95
C THR A 147 11.44 15.30 -4.46
N SER A 148 12.55 15.11 -5.20
CA SER A 148 12.53 15.15 -6.67
C SER A 148 11.72 13.99 -7.27
N THR A 149 11.26 14.13 -8.51
CA THR A 149 10.49 13.05 -9.18
C THR A 149 11.32 11.79 -9.36
N ALA A 150 12.62 11.91 -9.64
CA ALA A 150 13.53 10.76 -9.73
C ALA A 150 13.65 10.05 -8.37
N ASP A 151 13.72 10.81 -7.28
CA ASP A 151 13.82 10.25 -5.93
C ASP A 151 12.55 9.52 -5.50
N LEU A 152 11.37 10.07 -5.83
CA LEU A 152 10.09 9.38 -5.60
C LEU A 152 10.05 8.02 -6.29
N LEU A 153 10.53 7.95 -7.54
CA LEU A 153 10.59 6.69 -8.28
C LEU A 153 11.59 5.70 -7.66
N ARG A 154 12.74 6.17 -7.17
CA ARG A 154 13.71 5.34 -6.42
C ARG A 154 13.15 4.83 -5.10
N LEU A 155 12.40 5.65 -4.37
CA LEU A 155 11.71 5.24 -3.15
C LEU A 155 10.67 4.15 -3.44
N ALA A 156 9.86 4.34 -4.49
CA ALA A 156 8.89 3.34 -4.95
C ALA A 156 9.57 2.00 -5.29
N GLU A 157 10.67 2.02 -6.06
CA GLU A 157 11.42 0.82 -6.41
C GLU A 157 11.94 0.05 -5.18
N ARG A 158 12.46 0.77 -4.18
CA ARG A 158 12.94 0.18 -2.92
C ARG A 158 11.82 -0.52 -2.15
N GLY A 159 10.66 0.12 -2.00
CA GLY A 159 9.50 -0.46 -1.31
C GLY A 159 8.94 -1.69 -2.04
N LEU A 160 8.93 -1.67 -3.37
CA LEU A 160 8.47 -2.79 -4.19
C LEU A 160 9.39 -4.01 -4.10
N ALA A 161 10.72 -3.82 -4.00
CA ALA A 161 11.65 -4.94 -3.87
C ALA A 161 11.41 -5.77 -2.59
N GLY A 162 11.09 -5.11 -1.48
CA GLY A 162 10.68 -5.77 -0.24
C GLY A 162 9.32 -6.46 -0.36
N SER A 163 8.33 -5.75 -0.90
CA SER A 163 6.96 -6.24 -1.08
C SER A 163 6.89 -7.48 -1.98
N LYS A 164 7.67 -7.50 -3.08
CA LYS A 164 7.74 -8.65 -3.98
C LYS A 164 8.19 -9.92 -3.26
N LYS A 165 9.28 -9.84 -2.50
CA LYS A 165 9.82 -10.99 -1.74
C LYS A 165 8.82 -11.46 -0.69
N ALA A 166 8.16 -10.53 0.00
CA ALA A 166 7.17 -10.85 1.01
C ALA A 166 5.92 -11.52 0.39
N LEU A 167 5.42 -11.01 -0.73
CA LEU A 167 4.30 -11.61 -1.48
C LEU A 167 4.64 -12.99 -2.04
N GLU A 168 5.86 -13.20 -2.53
CA GLU A 168 6.33 -14.53 -2.96
C GLU A 168 6.38 -15.53 -1.81
N ALA A 169 6.81 -15.10 -0.61
CA ALA A 169 6.83 -15.93 0.58
C ALA A 169 5.41 -16.26 1.06
N VAL A 170 4.54 -15.25 1.15
CA VAL A 170 3.14 -15.40 1.56
C VAL A 170 2.39 -16.31 0.59
N GLY A 171 2.60 -16.17 -0.72
CA GLY A 171 1.97 -17.01 -1.74
C GLY A 171 2.39 -18.49 -1.73
N ARG A 172 3.36 -18.89 -0.90
CA ARG A 172 3.80 -20.29 -0.71
C ARG A 172 3.32 -20.91 0.60
N LEU A 173 2.69 -20.12 1.48
CA LEU A 173 2.17 -20.62 2.75
C LEU A 173 1.03 -21.60 2.51
N SER A 174 1.00 -22.67 3.31
CA SER A 174 -0.13 -23.59 3.35
C SER A 174 -1.38 -22.92 3.93
N GLU A 175 -2.54 -23.55 3.77
CA GLU A 175 -3.81 -23.01 4.29
C GLU A 175 -3.75 -22.73 5.81
N ALA A 176 -3.07 -23.61 6.55
CA ALA A 176 -2.89 -23.48 7.99
C ALA A 176 -1.95 -22.33 8.36
N GLU A 177 -0.80 -22.21 7.68
CA GLU A 177 0.17 -21.14 7.93
C GLU A 177 -0.35 -19.76 7.51
N ALA A 178 -1.16 -19.71 6.45
CA ALA A 178 -1.82 -18.50 5.97
C ALA A 178 -3.10 -18.16 6.75
N PHE A 179 -3.50 -18.98 7.73
CA PHE A 179 -4.77 -18.82 8.47
C PHE A 179 -6.00 -18.68 7.55
N SER A 180 -6.00 -19.43 6.44
CA SER A 180 -7.00 -19.38 5.37
C SER A 180 -7.72 -20.71 5.14
N VAL A 181 -7.74 -21.58 6.15
CA VAL A 181 -8.45 -22.87 6.11
C VAL A 181 -9.91 -22.63 5.73
N GLY A 182 -10.36 -23.30 4.66
CA GLY A 182 -11.72 -23.15 4.11
C GLY A 182 -11.93 -21.96 3.16
N SER A 183 -10.95 -21.05 3.02
CA SER A 183 -11.00 -19.91 2.10
C SER A 183 -9.76 -19.74 1.22
N HIS A 184 -8.77 -20.64 1.34
CA HIS A 184 -7.48 -20.55 0.67
C HIS A 184 -7.59 -20.44 -0.85
N ALA A 185 -8.52 -21.19 -1.45
CA ALA A 185 -8.79 -21.16 -2.90
C ALA A 185 -9.19 -19.76 -3.40
N ARG A 186 -9.84 -18.94 -2.56
CA ARG A 186 -10.18 -17.53 -2.89
C ARG A 186 -9.04 -16.57 -2.52
N TRP A 187 -8.36 -16.83 -1.41
CA TRP A 187 -7.28 -15.98 -0.91
C TRP A 187 -6.03 -16.00 -1.81
N LEU A 188 -5.61 -17.18 -2.26
CA LEU A 188 -4.36 -17.36 -3.01
C LEU A 188 -4.34 -16.61 -4.36
N PRO A 189 -5.43 -16.59 -5.17
CA PRO A 189 -5.51 -15.73 -6.35
C PRO A 189 -5.33 -14.25 -6.03
N GLY A 190 -5.86 -13.76 -4.91
CA GLY A 190 -5.67 -12.38 -4.45
C GLY A 190 -4.19 -12.06 -4.21
N VAL A 191 -3.48 -12.90 -3.45
CA VAL A 191 -2.04 -12.74 -3.21
C VAL A 191 -1.24 -12.76 -4.52
N LYS A 192 -1.57 -13.68 -5.44
CA LYS A 192 -0.93 -13.75 -6.76
C LYS A 192 -1.24 -12.53 -7.62
N GLY A 193 -2.46 -11.98 -7.55
CA GLY A 193 -2.86 -10.74 -8.19
C GLY A 193 -2.04 -9.56 -7.66
N ALA A 194 -1.92 -9.43 -6.34
CA ALA A 194 -1.11 -8.40 -5.70
C ALA A 194 0.38 -8.52 -6.09
N LEU A 195 0.93 -9.73 -6.19
CA LEU A 195 2.29 -9.96 -6.69
C LEU A 195 2.46 -9.49 -8.15
N LYS A 196 1.50 -9.79 -9.02
CA LYS A 196 1.50 -9.30 -10.41
C LYS A 196 1.42 -7.77 -10.45
N SER A 197 0.58 -7.15 -9.63
CA SER A 197 0.52 -5.69 -9.50
C SER A 197 1.85 -5.12 -9.03
N CYS A 198 2.47 -5.70 -8.00
CA CYS A 198 3.79 -5.28 -7.50
C CYS A 198 4.86 -5.30 -8.60
N ILE A 199 4.90 -6.38 -9.40
CA ILE A 199 5.82 -6.50 -10.54
C ILE A 199 5.50 -5.42 -11.59
N ALA A 200 4.22 -5.27 -11.97
CA ALA A 200 3.80 -4.29 -12.96
C ALA A 200 4.13 -2.84 -12.54
N THR A 201 3.93 -2.50 -11.26
CA THR A 201 4.32 -1.19 -10.72
C THR A 201 5.82 -0.98 -10.85
N GLY A 202 6.64 -2.01 -10.55
CA GLY A 202 8.10 -1.94 -10.73
C GLY A 202 8.49 -1.68 -12.19
N LEU A 203 7.84 -2.36 -13.14
CA LEU A 203 8.07 -2.09 -14.57
C LEU A 203 7.68 -0.65 -14.95
N ALA A 204 6.54 -0.15 -14.48
CA ALA A 204 6.09 1.21 -14.75
C ALA A 204 7.10 2.25 -14.20
N VAL A 205 7.57 2.06 -12.97
CA VAL A 205 8.62 2.89 -12.35
C VAL A 205 9.89 2.88 -13.19
N SER A 206 10.39 1.71 -13.60
CA SER A 206 11.59 1.60 -14.43
C SER A 206 11.43 2.23 -15.82
N VAL A 207 10.24 2.19 -16.41
CA VAL A 207 9.97 2.88 -17.70
C VAL A 207 10.06 4.40 -17.52
N LEU A 208 9.50 4.95 -16.44
CA LEU A 208 9.59 6.39 -16.16
C LEU A 208 11.01 6.83 -15.85
N GLN A 209 11.75 6.09 -15.03
CA GLN A 209 13.16 6.39 -14.74
C GLN A 209 13.98 6.47 -16.04
N LYS A 210 13.88 5.45 -16.90
CA LYS A 210 14.58 5.44 -18.19
C LYS A 210 14.16 6.57 -19.12
N ALA A 211 12.88 6.94 -19.10
CA ALA A 211 12.38 8.04 -19.91
C ALA A 211 12.91 9.39 -19.40
N LEU A 212 12.98 9.60 -18.08
CA LEU A 212 13.59 10.77 -17.44
C LEU A 212 15.07 10.88 -17.77
N ASP A 213 15.82 9.78 -17.68
CA ASP A 213 17.25 9.75 -18.00
C ASP A 213 17.52 10.11 -19.46
N ARG A 214 16.60 9.74 -20.37
CA ARG A 214 16.71 10.03 -21.82
C ARG A 214 16.27 11.44 -22.19
N ALA A 215 15.24 11.95 -21.53
CA ALA A 215 14.68 13.27 -21.83
C ALA A 215 15.56 14.41 -21.29
N GLY A 216 16.34 14.17 -20.23
CA GLY A 216 17.04 15.23 -19.52
C GLY A 216 16.08 16.21 -18.82
N GLU A 217 16.61 17.29 -18.25
CA GLU A 217 15.78 18.34 -17.63
C GLU A 217 14.98 19.09 -18.72
N GLY A 218 13.67 18.84 -18.79
CA GLY A 218 12.74 19.57 -19.65
C GLY A 218 12.44 18.94 -21.02
N GLY A 219 12.93 17.73 -21.31
CA GLY A 219 12.59 17.00 -22.53
C GLY A 219 11.17 16.43 -22.49
N ASP A 220 10.47 16.45 -23.64
CA ASP A 220 9.18 15.78 -23.79
C ASP A 220 9.38 14.26 -23.72
N LEU A 221 8.75 13.64 -22.73
CA LEU A 221 8.84 12.19 -22.49
C LEU A 221 8.19 11.38 -23.62
N ARG A 222 7.29 11.97 -24.43
CA ARG A 222 6.47 11.27 -25.44
C ARG A 222 5.83 10.00 -24.86
N LEU A 223 5.33 10.10 -23.63
CA LEU A 223 4.62 9.03 -22.94
C LEU A 223 3.18 9.47 -22.66
N ARG A 224 2.28 8.48 -22.57
CA ARG A 224 0.93 8.64 -22.03
C ARG A 224 0.71 7.59 -20.96
N ALA A 225 0.00 7.97 -19.90
CA ALA A 225 -0.38 7.08 -18.82
C ALA A 225 -1.89 6.84 -18.84
N GLU A 226 -2.30 5.57 -18.77
CA GLU A 226 -3.70 5.17 -18.67
C GLU A 226 -3.89 4.36 -17.39
N VAL A 227 -4.76 4.83 -16.49
CA VAL A 227 -5.11 4.07 -15.28
C VAL A 227 -6.18 3.05 -15.63
N PRO A 228 -5.96 1.73 -15.39
CA PRO A 228 -6.97 0.72 -15.65
C PRO A 228 -8.11 0.81 -14.66
N THR A 229 -9.30 0.39 -15.09
CA THR A 229 -10.42 0.06 -14.20
C THR A 229 -10.10 -1.21 -13.39
N PRO A 230 -10.68 -1.39 -12.19
CA PRO A 230 -10.36 -2.51 -11.29
C PRO A 230 -10.56 -3.89 -11.93
N ASP A 231 -11.57 -4.05 -12.79
CA ASP A 231 -11.84 -5.28 -13.56
C ASP A 231 -10.72 -5.64 -14.55
N LYS A 232 -9.93 -4.64 -14.98
CA LYS A 232 -8.80 -4.78 -15.92
C LYS A 232 -7.45 -4.75 -15.23
N ALA A 233 -7.41 -4.54 -13.92
CA ALA A 233 -6.20 -4.59 -13.11
C ALA A 233 -5.85 -6.03 -12.73
N TYR A 234 -4.59 -6.28 -12.37
CA TYR A 234 -4.20 -7.59 -11.84
C TYR A 234 -4.76 -7.86 -10.43
N HIS A 235 -5.09 -6.78 -9.72
CA HIS A 235 -5.68 -6.79 -8.39
C HIS A 235 -6.52 -5.53 -8.24
N GLU A 236 -7.73 -5.67 -7.71
CA GLU A 236 -8.74 -4.60 -7.66
C GLU A 236 -8.31 -3.39 -6.81
N TRP A 237 -7.49 -3.62 -5.77
CA TRP A 237 -6.96 -2.54 -4.92
C TRP A 237 -5.69 -1.86 -5.45
N TRP A 238 -5.02 -2.40 -6.48
CA TRP A 238 -3.73 -1.90 -6.96
C TRP A 238 -3.82 -1.50 -8.44
N LEU A 239 -4.31 -0.29 -8.67
CA LEU A 239 -4.57 0.29 -10.00
C LEU A 239 -3.28 0.80 -10.66
N VAL A 240 -2.49 -0.13 -11.18
CA VAL A 240 -1.18 0.15 -11.81
C VAL A 240 -1.38 0.86 -13.16
N PRO A 241 -0.89 2.09 -13.33
CA PRO A 241 -0.97 2.81 -14.60
C PRO A 241 -0.19 2.11 -15.71
N ARG A 242 -0.79 2.03 -16.90
CA ARG A 242 -0.14 1.57 -18.12
C ARG A 242 0.57 2.74 -18.79
N ILE A 243 1.89 2.61 -18.95
CA ILE A 243 2.72 3.65 -19.56
C ILE A 243 3.01 3.26 -21.00
N LEU A 244 2.54 4.06 -21.94
CA LEU A 244 2.61 3.80 -23.37
C LEU A 244 3.36 4.94 -24.07
N PRO A 245 4.15 4.65 -25.12
CA PRO A 245 4.71 5.69 -25.97
C PRO A 245 3.60 6.40 -26.75
N VAL A 246 3.73 7.72 -26.90
CA VAL A 246 2.95 8.54 -27.82
C VAL A 246 3.59 8.37 -29.19
N ARG A 247 2.81 7.84 -30.15
CA ARG A 247 3.22 7.73 -31.56
C ARG A 247 3.15 9.08 -32.24
#